data_AF-A0A7G2CI87-F1
#
_entry.id   AF-A0A7G2CI87-F1
#
_cell.length_a   1.000
_cell.length_b   1.000
_cell.length_c   1.000
_cell.angle_alpha   90.00
_cell.angle_beta   90.00
_cell.angle_gamma   90.00
#
_symmetry.space_group_name_H-M   'P 1'
#
loop_
_entity.id
_entity.type
_entity.pdbx_description
1 polymer ?
#
loop_
_entity_poly.entity_id
_entity_poly.type
_entity_poly.pdbx_seq_one_letter_code
_entity_poly.pdbx_strand_id
1 'polypeptide(L)'
;MQRLSRWCLHKGVSCSKVASDASSVFCIKQLPQNLRDEFDHAESRRELTWLFRQGSPDKPQNAVEITPRSALKVIWKCKTCSEKFVARPCDRVSEQAAVGCPRCNANSGVNARRLTETHPIIAAQWCLEKNTYSNNISQPDLRSVSPDSSAQVWWSCPHCERTWLERINNRVSKFESQRTKYGPRFIPLCSACSSQGIESRVNGVTQARRPQFLSDDKNLLSEARLLPHQDPVSISLSADIVLQWTCGMCAHSYSASVANRALRHERCPQCSGGVTTPYNALLIQRPDVVKEISATISKKALQKLSIFSDMELAFVCRECLSIYTMSVKARCLVPEGTPACPKCFRSASKSLTQTGSDAKNITKPRSPKGTSSDLLEITRNYLRRRDRSLRN
;
A
#
# COMPACT_ATOMS: atom_id res chain seq x y z
N MET A 1 36.82 70.65 1.81
CA MET A 1 36.73 69.67 0.72
C MET A 1 36.57 68.27 1.31
N GLN A 2 35.46 67.60 0.92
CA GLN A 2 35.20 66.14 0.78
C GLN A 2 35.67 65.17 1.90
N ARG A 3 34.76 64.54 2.66
CA ARG A 3 33.87 63.37 2.38
C ARG A 3 34.60 62.00 2.37
N LEU A 4 34.29 61.13 3.33
CA LEU A 4 33.47 59.93 3.13
C LEU A 4 33.24 59.15 4.43
N SER A 5 32.08 58.50 4.47
CA SER A 5 31.35 57.95 5.61
C SER A 5 31.30 56.41 5.61
N ARG A 6 31.05 55.87 6.82
CA ARG A 6 30.62 54.51 7.25
C ARG A 6 29.87 53.65 6.21
N TRP A 7 29.86 52.32 6.42
CA TRP A 7 28.64 51.53 6.71
C TRP A 7 28.98 50.06 7.09
N CYS A 8 28.53 49.64 8.29
CA CYS A 8 28.26 48.25 8.68
C CYS A 8 26.73 48.10 8.76
N LEU A 9 26.14 47.06 8.17
CA LEU A 9 24.78 46.61 8.52
C LEU A 9 24.63 45.08 8.41
N HIS A 10 24.65 44.44 9.58
CA HIS A 10 23.89 43.24 9.89
C HIS A 10 22.88 43.65 10.96
N LYS A 11 21.58 43.77 10.63
CA LYS A 11 20.50 43.70 11.61
C LYS A 11 19.23 43.15 10.95
N GLY A 12 18.68 42.11 11.58
CA GLY A 12 17.35 41.59 11.31
C GLY A 12 16.30 42.66 11.51
N VAL A 13 15.28 42.65 10.65
CA VAL A 13 14.17 43.59 10.71
C VAL A 13 13.25 43.19 11.87
N SER A 14 13.41 43.94 12.96
CA SER A 14 12.43 44.10 14.04
C SER A 14 11.14 44.68 13.47
N CYS A 15 10.02 44.01 13.78
CA CYS A 15 8.69 44.49 13.45
C CYS A 15 8.25 45.53 14.50
N SER A 16 8.76 46.76 14.42
CA SER A 16 8.18 47.90 15.13
C SER A 16 8.63 49.23 14.52
N LYS A 17 7.62 50.02 14.12
CA LYS A 17 7.67 51.36 13.48
C LYS A 17 8.11 51.40 12.01
N VAL A 18 7.15 51.17 11.13
CA VAL A 18 7.04 51.91 9.85
C VAL A 18 5.61 52.42 9.76
N ALA A 19 5.42 53.70 10.09
CA ALA A 19 4.29 54.46 9.58
C ALA A 19 4.74 55.05 8.22
N SER A 20 3.82 55.09 7.25
CA SER A 20 4.00 55.49 5.83
C SER A 20 4.57 54.44 4.87
N ASP A 21 3.83 53.34 4.67
CA ASP A 21 3.44 52.90 3.33
C ASP A 21 2.38 51.78 3.47
N ALA A 22 1.14 52.04 3.05
CA ALA A 22 0.07 51.03 3.05
C ALA A 22 0.30 50.04 1.88
N SER A 23 1.39 49.30 1.95
CA SER A 23 1.78 48.35 0.92
C SER A 23 1.18 46.99 1.25
N SER A 24 0.39 46.42 0.34
CA SER A 24 -0.18 45.07 0.45
C SER A 24 0.92 44.00 0.66
N VAL A 25 0.87 43.24 1.76
CA VAL A 25 1.93 42.25 2.12
C VAL A 25 1.38 40.83 2.26
N PHE A 26 2.14 39.83 1.79
CA PHE A 26 1.91 38.42 2.12
C PHE A 26 2.69 38.00 3.37
N CYS A 27 2.01 37.44 4.37
CA CYS A 27 2.65 36.86 5.56
C CYS A 27 2.90 35.36 5.35
N ILE A 28 4.17 34.96 5.29
CA ILE A 28 4.62 33.58 5.00
C ILE A 28 5.33 32.89 6.17
N LYS A 29 5.18 33.42 7.40
CA LYS A 29 5.92 32.95 8.59
C LYS A 29 5.68 31.47 8.90
N GLN A 30 4.52 30.93 8.55
CA GLN A 30 4.16 29.53 8.78
C GLN A 30 4.76 28.55 7.76
N LEU A 31 5.32 29.03 6.64
CA LEU A 31 5.95 28.17 5.65
C LEU A 31 7.36 27.72 6.11
N PRO A 32 7.78 26.49 5.76
CA PRO A 32 9.16 26.03 5.92
C PRO A 32 10.18 27.00 5.30
N GLN A 33 11.38 27.12 5.89
CA GLN A 33 12.39 28.10 5.48
C GLN A 33 12.75 28.01 3.99
N ASN A 34 12.92 26.81 3.47
CA ASN A 34 13.22 26.56 2.05
C ASN A 34 12.14 27.14 1.11
N LEU A 35 10.85 27.03 1.49
CA LEU A 35 9.75 27.59 0.72
C LEU A 35 9.64 29.10 0.91
N ARG A 36 9.92 29.63 2.10
CA ARG A 36 9.94 31.09 2.33
C ARG A 36 10.90 31.79 1.38
N ASP A 37 12.06 31.19 1.16
CA ASP A 37 13.08 31.78 0.31
C ASP A 37 12.78 31.64 -1.20
N GLU A 38 11.90 30.71 -1.59
CA GLU A 38 11.45 30.53 -2.98
C GLU A 38 10.19 31.35 -3.31
N PHE A 39 9.53 31.97 -2.32
CA PHE A 39 8.30 32.72 -2.55
C PHE A 39 8.58 34.07 -3.23
N ASP A 40 7.99 34.31 -4.41
CA ASP A 40 8.14 35.59 -5.11
C ASP A 40 7.08 36.59 -4.64
N HIS A 41 7.47 37.43 -3.68
CA HIS A 41 6.59 38.47 -3.09
C HIS A 41 6.13 39.51 -4.12
N ALA A 42 7.02 39.94 -5.01
CA ALA A 42 6.73 41.02 -5.96
C ALA A 42 5.75 40.54 -7.03
N GLU A 43 6.02 39.36 -7.59
CA GLU A 43 5.19 38.78 -8.65
C GLU A 43 3.84 38.31 -8.13
N SER A 44 3.83 37.63 -6.96
CA SER A 44 2.57 37.21 -6.33
C SER A 44 1.70 38.42 -5.95
N ARG A 45 2.30 39.56 -5.56
CA ARG A 45 1.55 40.79 -5.28
C ARG A 45 0.92 41.37 -6.55
N ARG A 46 1.66 41.39 -7.66
CA ARG A 46 1.17 41.89 -8.94
C ARG A 46 -0.05 41.08 -9.41
N GLU A 47 0.08 39.77 -9.48
CA GLU A 47 -0.94 38.86 -10.01
C GLU A 47 -2.15 38.70 -9.08
N LEU A 48 -1.95 38.77 -7.75
CA LEU A 48 -3.00 38.55 -6.75
C LEU A 48 -3.46 39.85 -6.08
N THR A 49 -3.38 40.98 -6.80
CA THR A 49 -3.81 42.29 -6.31
C THR A 49 -5.28 42.29 -5.85
N TRP A 50 -6.12 41.44 -6.45
CA TRP A 50 -7.55 41.31 -6.12
C TRP A 50 -7.80 40.83 -4.68
N LEU A 51 -6.90 40.07 -4.08
CA LEU A 51 -7.05 39.59 -2.69
C LEU A 51 -7.03 40.71 -1.66
N PHE A 52 -6.40 41.83 -1.98
CA PHE A 52 -6.31 42.99 -1.09
C PHE A 52 -7.47 43.98 -1.29
N ARG A 53 -8.33 43.74 -2.28
CA ARG A 53 -9.51 44.59 -2.60
C ARG A 53 -10.80 44.11 -1.93
N GLN A 54 -10.79 42.95 -1.26
CA GLN A 54 -11.97 42.34 -0.64
C GLN A 54 -12.27 42.83 0.80
N GLY A 55 -11.52 43.81 1.31
CA GLY A 55 -11.76 44.39 2.63
C GLY A 55 -13.02 45.26 2.69
N SER A 56 -13.78 45.14 3.78
CA SER A 56 -14.84 46.10 4.13
C SER A 56 -14.22 47.50 4.37
N PRO A 57 -14.89 48.62 4.07
CA PRO A 57 -14.37 49.98 4.31
C PRO A 57 -13.88 50.22 5.76
N ASP A 58 -14.40 49.49 6.74
CA ASP A 58 -14.00 49.59 8.15
C ASP A 58 -12.77 48.74 8.55
N LYS A 59 -12.31 47.81 7.69
CA LYS A 59 -11.09 47.00 7.90
C LYS A 59 -10.39 46.71 6.55
N PRO A 60 -9.43 47.54 6.13
CA PRO A 60 -8.65 47.27 4.92
C PRO A 60 -7.79 46.01 5.12
N GLN A 61 -8.00 45.00 4.28
CA GLN A 61 -7.23 43.76 4.30
C GLN A 61 -5.89 43.99 3.60
N ASN A 62 -4.96 44.64 4.29
CA ASN A 62 -3.63 44.97 3.77
C ASN A 62 -2.60 43.82 3.92
N ALA A 63 -2.97 42.73 4.58
CA ALA A 63 -2.13 41.56 4.76
C ALA A 63 -2.90 40.27 4.45
N VAL A 64 -2.29 39.38 3.66
CA VAL A 64 -2.82 38.05 3.34
C VAL A 64 -1.89 37.00 3.92
N GLU A 65 -2.41 36.13 4.79
CA GLU A 65 -1.63 35.06 5.40
C GLU A 65 -1.62 33.81 4.51
N ILE A 66 -0.43 33.28 4.23
CA ILE A 66 -0.22 32.06 3.47
C ILE A 66 0.24 30.96 4.41
N THR A 67 -0.63 29.98 4.62
CA THR A 67 -0.34 28.81 5.46
C THR A 67 0.12 27.61 4.62
N PRO A 68 0.82 26.63 5.22
CA PRO A 68 1.22 25.39 4.54
C PRO A 68 0.06 24.60 3.92
N ARG A 69 -1.17 24.78 4.41
CA ARG A 69 -2.38 24.11 3.90
C ARG A 69 -3.14 24.94 2.86
N SER A 70 -2.62 26.11 2.50
CA SER A 70 -3.29 27.01 1.56
C SER A 70 -3.38 26.38 0.18
N ALA A 71 -4.61 26.38 -0.37
CA ALA A 71 -4.90 25.99 -1.74
C ALA A 71 -4.71 27.14 -2.74
N LEU A 72 -4.32 28.33 -2.26
CA LEU A 72 -4.08 29.49 -3.11
C LEU A 72 -2.86 29.25 -3.99
N LYS A 73 -3.04 29.42 -5.31
CA LYS A 73 -1.92 29.38 -6.26
C LYS A 73 -1.09 30.65 -6.10
N VAL A 74 0.18 30.49 -5.78
CA VAL A 74 1.14 31.58 -5.60
C VAL A 74 2.36 31.33 -6.48
N ILE A 75 3.18 32.38 -6.66
CA ILE A 75 4.31 32.35 -7.58
C ILE A 75 5.58 32.07 -6.79
N TRP A 76 6.33 31.10 -7.29
CA TRP A 76 7.60 30.66 -6.73
C TRP A 76 8.71 30.96 -7.71
N LYS A 77 9.88 31.34 -7.20
CA LYS A 77 11.11 31.50 -7.96
C LYS A 77 12.10 30.45 -7.50
N CYS A 78 12.47 29.55 -8.41
CA CYS A 78 13.43 28.49 -8.11
C CYS A 78 14.81 29.07 -7.81
N LYS A 79 15.45 28.67 -6.71
CA LYS A 79 16.83 29.08 -6.40
C LYS A 79 17.87 28.52 -7.38
N THR A 80 17.63 27.34 -7.93
CA THR A 80 18.60 26.63 -8.78
C THR A 80 18.63 27.16 -10.20
N CYS A 81 17.46 27.35 -10.83
CA CYS A 81 17.37 27.79 -12.23
C CYS A 81 16.82 29.22 -12.40
N SER A 82 16.45 29.89 -11.31
CA SER A 82 15.82 31.23 -11.31
C SER A 82 14.49 31.35 -12.07
N GLU A 83 13.94 30.23 -12.57
CA GLU A 83 12.67 30.19 -13.27
C GLU A 83 11.50 30.44 -12.31
N LYS A 84 10.51 31.20 -12.78
CA LYS A 84 9.27 31.45 -12.05
C LYS A 84 8.21 30.42 -12.41
N PHE A 85 7.46 29.95 -11.43
CA PHE A 85 6.39 28.97 -11.66
C PHE A 85 5.28 29.09 -10.61
N VAL A 86 4.08 28.61 -10.98
CA VAL A 86 2.89 28.70 -10.15
C VAL A 86 2.62 27.36 -9.48
N ALA A 87 2.46 27.35 -8.16
CA ALA A 87 2.08 26.15 -7.41
C ALA A 87 1.34 26.52 -6.12
N ARG A 88 0.61 25.55 -5.55
CA ARG A 88 -0.07 25.72 -4.26
C ARG A 88 0.89 25.38 -3.11
N PRO A 89 0.93 26.14 -2.01
CA PRO A 89 1.71 25.79 -0.82
C PRO A 89 1.41 24.38 -0.30
N CYS A 90 0.14 23.95 -0.29
CA CYS A 90 -0.27 22.61 0.16
C CYS A 90 0.40 21.47 -0.63
N ASP A 91 0.60 21.65 -1.94
CA ASP A 91 1.20 20.63 -2.79
C ASP A 91 2.72 20.58 -2.60
N ARG A 92 3.34 21.69 -2.18
CA ARG A 92 4.80 21.77 -1.98
C ARG A 92 5.25 21.30 -0.59
N VAL A 93 4.33 21.22 0.37
CA VAL A 93 4.59 20.74 1.75
C VAL A 93 4.28 19.26 1.91
N SER A 94 3.47 18.66 1.03
CA SER A 94 3.14 17.22 1.10
C SER A 94 4.38 16.34 0.91
N GLU A 95 4.62 15.43 1.85
CA GLU A 95 5.70 14.43 1.77
C GLU A 95 5.50 13.40 0.65
N GLN A 96 4.25 13.19 0.23
CA GLN A 96 3.88 12.20 -0.78
C GLN A 96 4.02 12.73 -2.20
N ALA A 97 3.98 14.06 -2.39
CA ALA A 97 3.93 14.68 -3.71
C ALA A 97 4.47 16.12 -3.72
N ALA A 98 5.61 16.38 -3.07
CA ALA A 98 6.23 17.71 -3.06
C ALA A 98 6.50 18.17 -4.50
N VAL A 99 5.68 19.08 -5.01
CA VAL A 99 5.83 19.64 -6.36
C VAL A 99 7.06 20.54 -6.38
N GLY A 100 8.10 20.11 -7.09
CA GLY A 100 9.33 20.88 -7.31
C GLY A 100 9.24 21.86 -8.49
N CYS A 101 10.34 22.58 -8.77
CA CYS A 101 10.41 23.45 -9.93
C CYS A 101 10.26 22.63 -11.24
N PRO A 102 9.31 22.96 -12.13
CA PRO A 102 9.04 22.17 -13.33
C PRO A 102 10.22 22.14 -14.30
N ARG A 103 10.99 23.23 -14.41
CA ARG A 103 12.17 23.30 -15.28
C ARG A 103 13.34 22.47 -14.73
N CYS A 104 13.59 22.53 -13.42
CA CYS A 104 14.56 21.65 -12.78
C CYS A 104 14.14 20.20 -12.88
N ASN A 105 12.85 19.87 -12.71
CA ASN A 105 12.36 18.50 -12.83
C ASN A 105 12.46 17.98 -14.27
N ALA A 106 12.18 18.84 -15.28
CA ALA A 106 12.38 18.51 -16.69
C ALA A 106 13.85 18.30 -17.05
N ASN A 107 14.76 19.15 -16.54
CA ASN A 107 16.21 19.00 -16.75
C ASN A 107 16.83 17.87 -15.92
N SER A 108 16.27 17.54 -14.75
CA SER A 108 16.62 16.33 -14.00
C SER A 108 16.27 15.07 -14.80
N GLY A 109 15.28 15.13 -15.70
CA GLY A 109 14.96 14.05 -16.64
C GLY A 109 16.03 13.75 -17.69
N VAL A 110 17.03 14.62 -17.87
CA VAL A 110 18.15 14.38 -18.81
C VAL A 110 19.28 13.55 -18.17
N ASN A 111 19.34 13.48 -16.84
CA ASN A 111 20.36 12.70 -16.11
C ASN A 111 19.81 11.72 -15.06
N ALA A 112 18.51 11.73 -14.75
CA ALA A 112 17.88 10.72 -13.89
C ALA A 112 17.67 9.44 -14.72
N ARG A 113 18.60 8.50 -14.61
CA ARG A 113 18.46 7.19 -15.23
C ARG A 113 17.14 6.55 -14.77
N ARG A 114 16.30 6.11 -15.70
CA ARG A 114 14.95 5.63 -15.37
C ARG A 114 15.01 4.30 -14.62
N LEU A 115 13.99 4.01 -13.80
CA LEU A 115 13.90 2.72 -13.10
C LEU A 115 13.93 1.54 -14.08
N THR A 116 13.26 1.66 -15.22
CA THR A 116 13.22 0.65 -16.29
C THR A 116 14.58 0.41 -16.94
N GLU A 117 15.42 1.44 -17.02
CA GLU A 117 16.74 1.38 -17.66
C GLU A 117 17.81 0.84 -16.71
N THR A 118 17.75 1.24 -15.44
CA THR A 118 18.76 0.86 -14.42
C THR A 118 18.45 -0.43 -13.71
N HIS A 119 17.17 -0.71 -13.46
CA HIS A 119 16.72 -1.81 -12.61
C HIS A 119 15.57 -2.58 -13.28
N PRO A 120 15.79 -3.20 -14.45
CA PRO A 120 14.74 -3.86 -15.21
C PRO A 120 14.03 -4.98 -14.44
N ILE A 121 14.76 -5.72 -13.60
CA ILE A 121 14.19 -6.79 -12.76
C ILE A 121 13.25 -6.23 -11.69
N ILE A 122 13.55 -5.06 -11.13
CA ILE A 122 12.65 -4.37 -10.19
C ILE A 122 11.44 -3.82 -10.95
N ALA A 123 11.67 -3.15 -12.08
CA ALA A 123 10.61 -2.57 -12.91
C ALA A 123 9.60 -3.63 -13.38
N ALA A 124 10.05 -4.86 -13.68
CA ALA A 124 9.18 -5.97 -14.07
C ALA A 124 8.17 -6.38 -12.97
N GLN A 125 8.41 -5.99 -11.72
CA GLN A 125 7.54 -6.28 -10.58
C GLN A 125 6.51 -5.18 -10.35
N TRP A 126 6.44 -4.16 -11.19
CA TRP A 126 5.45 -3.09 -11.06
C TRP A 126 4.02 -3.62 -11.25
N CYS A 127 3.12 -3.33 -10.31
CA CYS A 127 1.71 -3.72 -10.45
C CYS A 127 0.92 -2.62 -11.19
N LEU A 128 0.80 -2.76 -12.52
CA LEU A 128 0.14 -1.76 -13.36
C LEU A 128 -1.32 -1.53 -12.95
N GLU A 129 -2.08 -2.60 -12.72
CA GLU A 129 -3.50 -2.50 -12.34
C GLU A 129 -3.68 -1.67 -11.06
N LYS A 130 -2.94 -1.96 -9.99
CA LYS A 130 -3.11 -1.23 -8.72
C LYS A 130 -2.57 0.20 -8.76
N ASN A 131 -1.53 0.45 -9.54
CA ASN A 131 -0.96 1.80 -9.70
C ASN A 131 -1.77 2.67 -10.67
N THR A 132 -2.61 2.10 -11.52
CA THR A 132 -3.50 2.88 -12.40
C THR A 132 -4.79 3.31 -11.69
N TYR A 133 -5.37 2.45 -10.85
CA TYR A 133 -6.68 2.70 -10.22
C TYR A 133 -6.64 3.33 -8.81
N SER A 134 -5.46 3.59 -8.23
CA SER A 134 -5.39 4.21 -6.90
C SER A 134 -5.60 5.73 -7.01
N ASN A 135 -6.67 6.22 -6.37
CA ASN A 135 -7.31 7.55 -6.47
C ASN A 135 -6.46 8.80 -6.11
N ASN A 136 -5.13 8.72 -6.10
CA ASN A 136 -4.27 9.89 -5.89
C ASN A 136 -3.77 10.45 -7.22
N ILE A 137 -4.03 11.74 -7.43
CA ILE A 137 -3.82 12.54 -8.65
C ILE A 137 -2.34 12.67 -9.08
N SER A 138 -1.40 12.11 -8.32
CA SER A 138 0.06 12.18 -8.56
C SER A 138 0.71 10.79 -8.49
N GLN A 139 0.26 9.85 -9.31
CA GLN A 139 0.91 8.53 -9.42
C GLN A 139 2.16 8.64 -10.30
N PRO A 140 3.32 8.09 -9.88
CA PRO A 140 4.49 8.04 -10.74
C PRO A 140 4.23 7.10 -11.93
N ASP A 141 4.44 7.58 -13.15
CA ASP A 141 4.46 6.72 -14.33
C ASP A 141 5.77 5.91 -14.33
N LEU A 142 5.66 4.60 -14.52
CA LEU A 142 6.79 3.69 -14.63
C LEU A 142 7.79 4.16 -15.71
N ARG A 143 7.32 4.80 -16.77
CA ARG A 143 8.17 5.32 -17.85
C ARG A 143 8.99 6.54 -17.48
N SER A 144 8.66 7.24 -16.40
CA SER A 144 9.32 8.48 -16.01
C SER A 144 9.92 8.45 -14.60
N VAL A 145 9.71 7.36 -13.85
CA VAL A 145 10.10 7.32 -12.43
C VAL A 145 11.59 7.02 -12.24
N SER A 146 12.21 7.77 -11.33
CA SER A 146 13.60 7.60 -10.90
C SER A 146 13.72 6.51 -9.82
N PRO A 147 14.82 5.72 -9.79
CA PRO A 147 15.15 4.78 -8.71
C PRO A 147 15.18 5.41 -7.32
N ASP A 148 15.54 6.68 -7.21
CA ASP A 148 15.66 7.40 -5.94
C ASP A 148 14.33 7.94 -5.42
N SER A 149 13.24 7.75 -6.16
CA SER A 149 11.93 8.26 -5.81
C SER A 149 11.45 7.67 -4.47
N SER A 150 10.98 8.55 -3.58
CA SER A 150 10.31 8.16 -2.34
C SER A 150 8.83 7.80 -2.54
N ALA A 151 8.34 7.79 -3.78
CA ALA A 151 6.96 7.45 -4.10
C ALA A 151 6.63 6.01 -3.69
N GLN A 152 5.43 5.83 -3.14
CA GLN A 152 4.94 4.55 -2.65
C GLN A 152 4.05 3.92 -3.72
N VAL A 153 4.41 2.74 -4.19
CA VAL A 153 3.76 2.07 -5.33
C VAL A 153 3.49 0.60 -5.03
N TRP A 154 2.52 0.03 -5.74
CA TRP A 154 2.20 -1.38 -5.68
C TRP A 154 3.15 -2.20 -6.57
N TRP A 155 3.66 -3.27 -6.00
CA TRP A 155 4.50 -4.27 -6.64
C TRP A 155 3.77 -5.60 -6.71
N SER A 156 4.23 -6.53 -7.55
CA SER A 156 3.73 -7.89 -7.70
C SER A 156 4.89 -8.89 -7.67
N CYS A 157 4.70 -10.01 -6.97
CA CYS A 157 5.79 -10.94 -6.69
C CYS A 157 5.86 -11.95 -7.83
N PRO A 158 7.01 -12.14 -8.50
CA PRO A 158 7.09 -13.08 -9.61
C PRO A 158 6.95 -14.55 -9.17
N HIS A 159 7.07 -14.85 -7.86
CA HIS A 159 6.93 -16.21 -7.34
C HIS A 159 5.54 -16.51 -6.78
N CYS A 160 4.95 -15.61 -5.98
CA CYS A 160 3.68 -15.88 -5.30
C CYS A 160 2.51 -15.06 -5.81
N GLU A 161 2.75 -14.20 -6.82
CA GLU A 161 1.76 -13.33 -7.49
C GLU A 161 1.04 -12.35 -6.55
N ARG A 162 1.43 -12.31 -5.28
CA ARG A 162 0.86 -11.38 -4.31
C ARG A 162 1.41 -9.99 -4.54
N THR A 163 0.53 -9.00 -4.42
CA THR A 163 0.91 -7.59 -4.51
C THR A 163 1.19 -6.99 -3.13
N TRP A 164 2.16 -6.07 -3.03
CA TRP A 164 2.43 -5.30 -1.81
C TRP A 164 2.78 -3.85 -2.15
N LEU A 165 2.69 -2.98 -1.16
CA LEU A 165 2.91 -1.55 -1.23
C LEU A 165 4.25 -1.20 -0.57
N GLU A 166 5.17 -0.62 -1.32
CA GLU A 166 6.52 -0.27 -0.86
C GLU A 166 7.05 0.95 -1.62
N ARG A 167 7.93 1.73 -0.99
CA ARG A 167 8.59 2.86 -1.65
C ARG A 167 9.65 2.40 -2.65
N ILE A 168 9.79 3.13 -3.77
CA ILE A 168 10.72 2.78 -4.84
C ILE A 168 12.17 2.78 -4.34
N ASN A 169 12.62 3.87 -3.71
CA ASN A 169 13.97 3.99 -3.16
C ASN A 169 14.32 2.88 -2.16
N ASN A 170 13.39 2.52 -1.26
CA ASN A 170 13.58 1.43 -0.31
C ASN A 170 13.77 0.09 -1.01
N ARG A 171 12.98 -0.19 -2.05
CA ARG A 171 13.07 -1.43 -2.82
C ARG A 171 14.38 -1.52 -3.61
N VAL A 172 14.80 -0.43 -4.25
CA VAL A 172 16.07 -0.35 -4.99
C VAL A 172 17.24 -0.60 -4.04
N SER A 173 17.29 0.11 -2.91
CA SER A 173 18.34 -0.09 -1.89
C SER A 173 18.39 -1.52 -1.35
N LYS A 174 17.23 -2.16 -1.10
CA LYS A 174 17.16 -3.58 -0.71
C LYS A 174 17.76 -4.48 -1.79
N PHE A 175 17.34 -4.31 -3.05
CA PHE A 175 17.84 -5.11 -4.17
C PHE A 175 19.34 -4.96 -4.35
N GLU A 176 19.89 -3.75 -4.31
CA GLU A 176 21.34 -3.52 -4.42
C GLU A 176 22.11 -4.23 -3.30
N SER A 177 21.63 -4.11 -2.06
CA SER A 177 22.26 -4.80 -0.92
C SER A 177 22.22 -6.32 -1.05
N GLN A 178 21.14 -6.88 -1.59
CA GLN A 178 20.98 -8.31 -1.83
C GLN A 178 21.81 -8.79 -3.03
N ARG A 179 21.87 -8.02 -4.11
CA ARG A 179 22.66 -8.32 -5.30
C ARG A 179 24.15 -8.42 -4.99
N THR A 180 24.68 -7.56 -4.12
CA THR A 180 26.07 -7.64 -3.65
C THR A 180 26.32 -8.93 -2.86
N LYS A 181 25.33 -9.41 -2.10
CA LYS A 181 25.45 -10.61 -1.26
C LYS A 181 25.26 -11.92 -2.02
N TYR A 182 24.27 -11.99 -2.92
CA TYR A 182 23.84 -13.20 -3.61
C TYR A 182 24.30 -13.29 -5.07
N GLY A 183 24.94 -12.24 -5.59
CA GLY A 183 25.48 -12.18 -6.92
C GLY A 183 24.51 -11.68 -8.01
N PRO A 184 24.95 -11.63 -9.27
CA PRO A 184 24.25 -10.92 -10.34
C PRO A 184 22.97 -11.61 -10.84
N ARG A 185 22.76 -12.90 -10.55
CA ARG A 185 21.57 -13.67 -10.96
C ARG A 185 20.46 -13.67 -9.91
N PHE A 186 20.60 -12.86 -8.86
CA PHE A 186 19.61 -12.73 -7.80
C PHE A 186 18.28 -12.16 -8.35
N ILE A 187 17.17 -12.82 -8.01
CA ILE A 187 15.81 -12.37 -8.32
C ILE A 187 15.20 -11.84 -7.02
N PRO A 188 14.89 -10.54 -6.90
CA PRO A 188 14.26 -9.99 -5.71
C PRO A 188 12.85 -10.51 -5.56
N LEU A 189 12.45 -10.98 -4.39
CA LEU A 189 11.06 -11.38 -4.13
C LEU A 189 10.36 -10.39 -3.19
N CYS A 190 9.11 -10.70 -2.82
CA CYS A 190 8.43 -10.00 -1.74
C CYS A 190 8.99 -10.42 -0.38
N SER A 191 8.76 -9.61 0.66
CA SER A 191 9.25 -9.87 2.02
C SER A 191 8.87 -11.26 2.55
N ALA A 192 7.65 -11.72 2.24
CA ALA A 192 7.18 -13.05 2.63
C ALA A 192 7.98 -14.18 1.98
N CYS A 193 8.25 -14.11 0.67
CA CYS A 193 9.02 -15.13 -0.04
C CYS A 193 10.51 -15.09 0.33
N SER A 194 11.07 -13.90 0.54
CA SER A 194 12.46 -13.74 0.99
C SER A 194 12.67 -14.35 2.39
N SER A 195 11.71 -14.15 3.31
CA SER A 195 11.75 -14.74 4.66
C SER A 195 11.69 -16.28 4.66
N GLN A 196 11.16 -16.89 3.60
CA GLN A 196 11.10 -18.34 3.43
C GLN A 196 12.39 -18.93 2.84
N GLY A 197 13.38 -18.10 2.52
CA GLY A 197 14.66 -18.57 1.98
C GLY A 197 14.58 -19.09 0.53
N ILE A 198 13.50 -18.77 -0.19
CA ILE A 198 13.29 -19.19 -1.59
C ILE A 198 14.42 -18.66 -2.51
N GLU A 199 15.01 -17.54 -2.13
CA GLU A 199 16.10 -16.86 -2.85
C GLU A 199 17.45 -17.62 -2.74
N SER A 200 17.63 -18.52 -1.78
CA SER A 200 18.90 -19.22 -1.50
C SER A 200 18.81 -20.72 -1.81
N ARG A 201 18.75 -21.10 -3.10
CA ARG A 201 19.12 -22.46 -3.54
C ARG A 201 20.56 -22.59 -4.03
N VAL A 202 21.33 -21.49 -4.01
CA VAL A 202 22.74 -21.48 -4.40
C VAL A 202 23.55 -20.95 -3.22
N ASN A 203 24.34 -21.85 -2.62
CA ASN A 203 25.27 -21.67 -1.50
C ASN A 203 24.66 -21.81 -0.10
N GLY A 204 25.28 -22.71 0.66
CA GLY A 204 24.83 -23.23 1.95
C GLY A 204 24.58 -22.16 3.00
N VAL A 205 23.85 -22.60 4.03
CA VAL A 205 23.41 -21.84 5.19
C VAL A 205 24.60 -21.17 5.89
N THR A 206 24.98 -19.97 5.44
CA THR A 206 25.72 -19.05 6.32
C THR A 206 24.74 -18.63 7.39
N GLN A 207 25.04 -18.92 8.67
CA GLN A 207 24.30 -18.43 9.82
C GLN A 207 24.27 -16.90 9.77
N ALA A 208 23.25 -16.35 9.11
CA ALA A 208 23.01 -14.92 9.12
C ALA A 208 22.73 -14.53 10.58
N ARG A 209 23.46 -13.52 11.08
CA ARG A 209 23.17 -12.92 12.39
C ARG A 209 21.67 -12.64 12.47
N ARG A 210 21.03 -13.17 13.50
CA ARG A 210 19.62 -12.86 13.77
C ARG A 210 19.50 -11.37 14.06
N PRO A 211 18.61 -10.64 13.38
CA PRO A 211 18.39 -9.23 13.67
C PRO A 211 17.99 -9.10 15.15
N GLN A 212 18.56 -8.11 15.83
CA GLN A 212 18.32 -7.87 17.26
C GLN A 212 17.44 -6.65 17.46
N PHE A 213 17.61 -5.63 16.62
CA PHE A 213 16.88 -4.38 16.68
C PHE A 213 15.99 -4.17 15.46
N LEU A 214 15.00 -3.29 15.59
CA LEU A 214 14.07 -2.96 14.51
C LEU A 214 14.81 -2.40 13.27
N SER A 215 15.91 -1.67 13.48
CA SER A 215 16.77 -1.18 12.40
C SER A 215 17.41 -2.29 11.56
N ASP A 216 17.64 -3.47 12.15
CA ASP A 216 18.31 -4.59 11.48
C ASP A 216 17.38 -5.27 10.45
N ASP A 217 16.07 -5.25 10.71
CA ASP A 217 15.06 -5.82 9.82
C ASP A 217 14.38 -4.74 8.97
N LYS A 218 14.91 -4.53 7.75
CA LYS A 218 14.37 -3.58 6.78
C LYS A 218 12.92 -3.85 6.37
N ASN A 219 12.41 -5.08 6.52
CA ASN A 219 11.02 -5.40 6.18
C ASN A 219 10.08 -4.98 7.30
N LEU A 220 10.39 -5.35 8.55
CA LEU A 220 9.63 -4.88 9.70
C LEU A 220 9.67 -3.36 9.83
N LEU A 221 10.85 -2.75 9.68
CA LEU A 221 11.01 -1.30 9.74
C LEU A 221 10.15 -0.57 8.69
N SER A 222 10.02 -1.13 7.49
CA SER A 222 9.21 -0.51 6.42
C SER A 222 7.70 -0.51 6.71
N GLU A 223 7.22 -1.43 7.55
CA GLU A 223 5.82 -1.49 7.98
C GLU A 223 5.55 -0.70 9.27
N ALA A 224 6.57 -0.43 10.07
CA ALA A 224 6.45 0.31 11.33
C ALA A 224 6.15 1.81 11.10
N ARG A 225 5.21 2.36 11.87
CA ARG A 225 4.88 3.79 11.93
C ARG A 225 5.35 4.34 13.26
N LEU A 226 6.63 4.70 13.30
CA LEU A 226 7.30 5.23 14.48
C LEU A 226 6.91 6.68 14.75
N LEU A 227 6.73 7.01 16.03
CA LEU A 227 6.60 8.40 16.50
C LEU A 227 7.98 9.07 16.49
N PRO A 228 8.06 10.43 16.45
CA PRO A 228 9.34 11.14 16.36
C PRO A 228 10.35 10.82 17.47
N HIS A 229 9.88 10.40 18.65
CA HIS A 229 10.72 10.03 19.79
C HIS A 229 11.13 8.54 19.80
N GLN A 230 10.61 7.73 18.87
CA GLN A 230 10.89 6.29 18.80
C GLN A 230 12.04 6.03 17.84
N ASP A 231 13.22 5.76 18.39
CA ASP A 231 14.41 5.44 17.61
C ASP A 231 14.46 3.94 17.26
N PRO A 232 14.41 3.54 15.97
CA PRO A 232 14.45 2.14 15.55
C PRO A 232 15.72 1.39 15.96
N VAL A 233 16.83 2.07 16.24
CA VAL A 233 18.08 1.42 16.67
C VAL A 233 17.99 0.97 18.14
N SER A 234 17.14 1.61 18.93
CA SER A 234 16.94 1.30 20.35
C SER A 234 15.87 0.22 20.60
N ILE A 235 15.01 -0.03 19.61
CA ILE A 235 13.87 -0.94 19.75
C ILE A 235 14.31 -2.38 19.48
N SER A 236 14.43 -3.18 20.53
CA SER A 236 14.70 -4.62 20.41
C SER A 236 13.54 -5.36 19.74
N LEU A 237 13.85 -6.34 18.90
CA LEU A 237 12.88 -7.24 18.28
C LEU A 237 12.19 -8.18 19.29
N SER A 238 12.75 -8.34 20.49
CA SER A 238 12.11 -9.08 21.59
C SER A 238 11.25 -8.22 22.50
N ALA A 239 11.21 -6.89 22.27
CA ALA A 239 10.45 -5.99 23.12
C ALA A 239 8.94 -6.18 22.94
N ASP A 240 8.20 -6.17 24.05
CA ASP A 240 6.72 -6.22 24.01
C ASP A 240 6.08 -4.83 23.86
N ILE A 241 6.82 -3.88 23.26
CA ILE A 241 6.36 -2.53 23.00
C ILE A 241 5.36 -2.58 21.84
N VAL A 242 4.19 -1.96 22.04
CA VAL A 242 3.16 -1.84 21.00
C VAL A 242 3.50 -0.66 20.09
N LEU A 243 3.61 -0.93 18.79
CA LEU A 243 3.77 0.07 17.74
C LEU A 243 2.55 0.12 16.83
N GLN A 244 2.41 1.22 16.09
CA GLN A 244 1.49 1.29 14.95
C GLN A 244 2.18 0.69 13.73
N TRP A 245 1.46 -0.15 12.99
CA TRP A 245 1.95 -0.81 11.78
C TRP A 245 1.01 -0.51 10.62
N THR A 246 1.57 -0.42 9.43
CA THR A 246 0.80 -0.45 8.18
C THR A 246 1.21 -1.67 7.39
N CYS A 247 0.28 -2.58 7.16
CA CYS A 247 0.57 -3.82 6.45
C CYS A 247 1.04 -3.53 5.02
N GLY A 248 2.20 -4.06 4.64
CA GLY A 248 2.69 -3.94 3.26
C GLY A 248 1.75 -4.59 2.24
N MET A 249 0.98 -5.62 2.61
CA MET A 249 0.13 -6.36 1.66
C MET A 249 -1.22 -5.70 1.37
N CYS A 250 -1.88 -5.15 2.38
CA CYS A 250 -3.25 -4.63 2.27
C CYS A 250 -3.40 -3.17 2.72
N ALA A 251 -2.31 -2.51 3.11
CA ALA A 251 -2.28 -1.15 3.64
C ALA A 251 -3.15 -0.91 4.89
N HIS A 252 -3.66 -1.97 5.54
CA HIS A 252 -4.41 -1.86 6.78
C HIS A 252 -3.49 -1.39 7.91
N SER A 253 -3.94 -0.38 8.65
CA SER A 253 -3.27 0.12 9.85
C SER A 253 -3.75 -0.62 11.09
N TYR A 254 -2.83 -1.10 11.92
CA TYR A 254 -3.15 -1.86 13.12
C TYR A 254 -2.05 -1.72 14.17
N SER A 255 -2.37 -2.07 15.42
CA SER A 255 -1.43 -2.05 16.54
C SER A 255 -1.02 -3.48 16.90
N ALA A 256 0.26 -3.70 17.14
CA ALA A 256 0.81 -4.99 17.57
C ALA A 256 2.14 -4.77 18.29
N SER A 257 2.53 -5.71 19.17
CA SER A 257 3.85 -5.65 19.81
C SER A 257 4.97 -6.06 18.84
N VAL A 258 6.17 -5.49 19.03
CA VAL A 258 7.34 -5.82 18.21
C VAL A 258 7.67 -7.31 18.33
N ALA A 259 7.66 -7.87 19.54
CA ALA A 259 7.89 -9.30 19.78
C ALA A 259 6.90 -10.21 19.02
N ASN A 260 5.61 -9.87 18.99
CA ASN A 260 4.63 -10.63 18.22
C ASN A 260 4.94 -10.63 16.73
N ARG A 261 5.36 -9.48 16.20
CA ARG A 261 5.68 -9.31 14.78
C ARG A 261 6.98 -10.00 14.38
N ALA A 262 8.02 -9.88 15.20
CA ALA A 262 9.36 -10.35 14.88
C ALA A 262 9.57 -11.83 15.25
N LEU A 263 9.16 -12.24 16.46
CA LEU A 263 9.43 -13.58 16.99
C LEU A 263 8.29 -14.56 16.74
N ARG A 264 7.03 -14.11 16.88
CA ARG A 264 5.84 -14.95 16.67
C ARG A 264 5.32 -14.92 15.23
N HIS A 265 5.92 -14.08 14.37
CA HIS A 265 5.52 -13.86 12.99
C HIS A 265 4.02 -13.57 12.83
N GLU A 266 3.44 -12.84 13.78
CA GLU A 266 2.03 -12.49 13.75
C GLU A 266 1.73 -11.58 12.54
N ARG A 267 0.78 -12.03 11.73
CA ARG A 267 0.41 -11.34 10.49
C ARG A 267 -0.59 -10.23 10.76
N CYS A 268 -0.72 -9.32 9.81
CA CYS A 268 -1.76 -8.29 9.85
C CYS A 268 -3.14 -8.95 10.06
N PRO A 269 -3.96 -8.46 11.02
CA PRO A 269 -5.24 -9.07 11.37
C PRO A 269 -6.25 -9.08 10.22
N GLN A 270 -6.18 -8.12 9.29
CA GLN A 270 -7.02 -8.13 8.08
C GLN A 270 -6.58 -9.23 7.09
N CYS A 271 -5.27 -9.47 6.96
CA CYS A 271 -4.72 -10.49 6.06
C CYS A 271 -4.80 -11.91 6.64
N SER A 272 -4.86 -12.06 7.96
CA SER A 272 -4.99 -13.36 8.64
C SER A 272 -6.43 -13.72 9.02
N GLY A 273 -7.36 -12.75 8.96
CA GLY A 273 -8.74 -12.94 9.37
C GLY A 273 -9.00 -12.74 10.86
N GLY A 274 -8.06 -12.17 11.61
CA GLY A 274 -8.27 -11.73 12.99
C GLY A 274 -9.27 -10.58 13.13
N VAL A 275 -9.48 -9.79 12.07
CA VAL A 275 -10.58 -8.84 11.93
C VAL A 275 -11.31 -9.04 10.61
N THR A 276 -12.64 -9.00 10.63
CA THR A 276 -13.47 -9.07 9.41
C THR A 276 -13.73 -7.65 8.89
N THR A 277 -13.36 -7.42 7.64
CA THR A 277 -13.48 -6.16 6.90
C THR A 277 -14.04 -6.46 5.51
N PRO A 278 -14.53 -5.46 4.75
CA PRO A 278 -14.96 -5.68 3.37
C PRO A 278 -13.90 -6.35 2.47
N TYR A 279 -12.61 -6.16 2.78
CA TYR A 279 -11.49 -6.74 2.05
C TYR A 279 -11.37 -8.27 2.20
N ASN A 280 -11.83 -8.83 3.32
CA ASN A 280 -11.72 -10.27 3.60
C ASN A 280 -13.06 -10.93 3.94
N ALA A 281 -14.16 -10.18 3.99
CA ALA A 281 -15.49 -10.70 4.27
C ALA A 281 -15.92 -11.72 3.22
N LEU A 282 -16.36 -12.89 3.68
CA LEU A 282 -16.77 -14.00 2.81
C LEU A 282 -17.89 -13.58 1.84
N LEU A 283 -18.86 -12.82 2.36
CA LEU A 283 -20.01 -12.32 1.60
C LEU A 283 -19.64 -11.43 0.41
N ILE A 284 -18.52 -10.71 0.51
CA ILE A 284 -18.08 -9.74 -0.51
C ILE A 284 -17.09 -10.40 -1.44
N GLN A 285 -16.10 -11.11 -0.88
CA GLN A 285 -14.97 -11.63 -1.66
C GLN A 285 -15.31 -12.93 -2.39
N ARG A 286 -16.20 -13.78 -1.86
CA ARG A 286 -16.52 -15.11 -2.42
C ARG A 286 -18.03 -15.40 -2.44
N PRO A 287 -18.82 -14.64 -3.22
CA PRO A 287 -20.27 -14.87 -3.34
C PRO A 287 -20.61 -16.22 -4.00
N ASP A 288 -19.68 -16.81 -4.76
CA ASP A 288 -19.76 -18.17 -5.29
C ASP A 288 -19.82 -19.21 -4.16
N VAL A 289 -18.94 -19.09 -3.16
CA VAL A 289 -18.89 -19.98 -2.00
C VAL A 289 -20.13 -19.82 -1.13
N VAL A 290 -20.60 -18.59 -0.95
CA VAL A 290 -21.82 -18.29 -0.15
C VAL A 290 -23.04 -19.00 -0.71
N LYS A 291 -23.16 -19.11 -2.04
CA LYS A 291 -24.27 -19.82 -2.71
C LYS A 291 -24.30 -21.32 -2.41
N GLU A 292 -23.19 -21.88 -1.95
CA GLU A 292 -23.10 -23.30 -1.57
C GLU A 292 -23.38 -23.51 -0.07
N ILE A 293 -23.34 -22.48 0.77
CA ILE A 293 -23.53 -22.65 2.21
C ILE A 293 -24.97 -23.07 2.50
N SER A 294 -25.13 -24.12 3.31
CA SER A 294 -26.46 -24.58 3.72
C SER A 294 -27.19 -23.54 4.58
N ALA A 295 -28.53 -23.55 4.53
CA ALA A 295 -29.38 -22.64 5.31
C ALA A 295 -29.36 -22.89 6.84
N THR A 296 -28.47 -23.78 7.33
CA THR A 296 -28.34 -24.11 8.75
C THR A 296 -27.60 -23.03 9.54
N ILE A 297 -26.81 -22.17 8.88
CA ILE A 297 -26.12 -21.05 9.51
C ILE A 297 -27.05 -19.83 9.64
N SER A 298 -26.96 -19.10 10.75
CA SER A 298 -27.70 -17.86 10.92
C SER A 298 -27.12 -16.74 10.05
N LYS A 299 -27.98 -15.81 9.59
CA LYS A 299 -27.54 -14.62 8.82
C LYS A 299 -26.49 -13.79 9.57
N LYS A 300 -26.64 -13.64 10.89
CA LYS A 300 -25.69 -12.90 11.75
C LYS A 300 -24.32 -13.57 11.81
N ALA A 301 -24.27 -14.91 11.91
CA ALA A 301 -23.01 -15.64 11.90
C ALA A 301 -22.34 -15.53 10.51
N LEU A 302 -23.10 -15.67 9.44
CA LEU A 302 -22.61 -15.55 8.06
C LEU A 302 -21.95 -14.19 7.78
N GLN A 303 -22.52 -13.09 8.30
CA GLN A 303 -21.97 -11.75 8.14
C GLN A 303 -20.60 -11.53 8.81
N LYS A 304 -20.27 -12.33 9.85
CA LYS A 304 -19.00 -12.21 10.57
C LYS A 304 -17.88 -13.03 9.96
N LEU A 305 -18.19 -13.92 9.00
CA LEU A 305 -17.20 -14.81 8.40
C LEU A 305 -16.28 -14.08 7.42
N SER A 306 -14.99 -14.38 7.54
CA SER A 306 -13.97 -14.01 6.55
C SER A 306 -13.59 -15.21 5.69
N ILE A 307 -12.96 -14.97 4.55
CA ILE A 307 -12.38 -16.01 3.67
C ILE A 307 -11.27 -16.84 4.35
N PHE A 308 -10.78 -16.40 5.51
CA PHE A 308 -9.76 -17.08 6.30
C PHE A 308 -10.32 -17.86 7.49
N SER A 309 -11.65 -17.85 7.69
CA SER A 309 -12.27 -18.49 8.83
C SER A 309 -12.09 -20.01 8.81
N ASP A 310 -11.59 -20.56 9.91
CA ASP A 310 -11.51 -22.01 10.12
C ASP A 310 -12.84 -22.62 10.61
N MET A 311 -13.95 -21.86 10.59
CA MET A 311 -15.28 -22.37 10.94
C MET A 311 -15.72 -23.44 9.93
N GLU A 312 -16.03 -24.64 10.44
CA GLU A 312 -16.59 -25.75 9.67
C GLU A 312 -18.07 -25.51 9.37
N LEU A 313 -18.44 -25.54 8.09
CA LEU A 313 -19.80 -25.37 7.61
C LEU A 313 -20.23 -26.53 6.72
N ALA A 314 -21.52 -26.81 6.71
CA ALA A 314 -22.14 -27.69 5.72
C ALA A 314 -22.42 -26.91 4.43
N PHE A 315 -21.87 -27.39 3.33
CA PHE A 315 -22.07 -26.90 1.97
C PHE A 315 -22.96 -27.88 1.20
N VAL A 316 -23.72 -27.36 0.23
CA VAL A 316 -24.54 -28.12 -0.71
C VAL A 316 -23.97 -27.90 -2.10
N CYS A 317 -23.47 -28.97 -2.70
CA CYS A 317 -22.92 -28.92 -4.05
C CYS A 317 -24.01 -28.56 -5.07
N ARG A 318 -23.74 -27.56 -5.92
CA ARG A 318 -24.72 -27.11 -6.92
C ARG A 318 -24.83 -28.01 -8.16
N GLU A 319 -23.93 -28.99 -8.29
CA GLU A 319 -23.92 -29.93 -9.43
C GLU A 319 -24.61 -31.25 -9.06
N CYS A 320 -24.24 -31.85 -7.92
CA CYS A 320 -24.75 -33.15 -7.51
C CYS A 320 -25.71 -33.12 -6.32
N LEU A 321 -25.99 -31.93 -5.75
CA LEU A 321 -26.83 -31.70 -4.57
C LEU A 321 -26.39 -32.42 -3.29
N SER A 322 -25.20 -33.03 -3.28
CA SER A 322 -24.62 -33.63 -2.09
C SER A 322 -24.25 -32.57 -1.07
N ILE A 323 -24.52 -32.89 0.19
CA ILE A 323 -23.98 -32.16 1.32
C ILE A 323 -22.53 -32.59 1.53
N TYR A 324 -21.68 -31.66 1.92
CA TYR A 324 -20.31 -31.93 2.35
C TYR A 324 -19.88 -30.86 3.36
N THR A 325 -19.03 -31.20 4.32
CA THR A 325 -18.57 -30.26 5.35
C THR A 325 -17.08 -29.96 5.20
N MET A 326 -16.73 -28.67 5.22
CA MET A 326 -15.34 -28.21 5.21
C MET A 326 -15.25 -26.87 5.95
N SER A 327 -14.05 -26.44 6.33
CA SER A 327 -13.84 -25.07 6.77
C SER A 327 -14.04 -24.08 5.62
N VAL A 328 -14.53 -22.87 5.95
CA VAL A 328 -14.68 -21.77 4.98
C VAL A 328 -13.37 -21.49 4.26
N LYS A 329 -12.27 -21.43 5.02
CA LYS A 329 -10.91 -21.24 4.49
C LYS A 329 -10.52 -22.33 3.50
N ALA A 330 -10.70 -23.61 3.83
CA ALA A 330 -10.38 -24.70 2.93
C ALA A 330 -11.18 -24.61 1.63
N ARG A 331 -12.49 -24.31 1.72
CA ARG A 331 -13.34 -24.13 0.54
C ARG A 331 -12.90 -22.95 -0.33
N CYS A 332 -12.47 -21.85 0.27
CA CYS A 332 -11.98 -20.68 -0.47
C CYS A 332 -10.61 -20.93 -1.14
N LEU A 333 -9.78 -21.82 -0.58
CA LEU A 333 -8.49 -22.21 -1.16
C LEU A 333 -8.62 -23.14 -2.38
N VAL A 334 -9.77 -23.80 -2.58
CA VAL A 334 -10.01 -24.60 -3.79
C VAL A 334 -10.06 -23.67 -5.01
N PRO A 335 -9.18 -23.86 -6.02
CA PRO A 335 -9.15 -23.03 -7.21
C PRO A 335 -10.44 -23.14 -8.02
N GLU A 336 -10.75 -22.09 -8.78
CA GLU A 336 -11.85 -22.11 -9.74
C GLU A 336 -11.63 -23.24 -10.77
N GLY A 337 -12.72 -23.88 -11.18
CA GLY A 337 -12.69 -25.03 -12.08
C GLY A 337 -12.46 -26.39 -11.39
N THR A 338 -11.85 -26.43 -10.20
CA THR A 338 -11.68 -27.67 -9.44
C THR A 338 -12.93 -27.99 -8.62
N PRO A 339 -13.50 -29.21 -8.69
CA PRO A 339 -14.65 -29.57 -7.86
C PRO A 339 -14.29 -29.58 -6.37
N ALA A 340 -14.86 -28.67 -5.58
CA ALA A 340 -14.70 -28.68 -4.11
C ALA A 340 -15.49 -29.82 -3.44
N CYS A 341 -16.61 -30.24 -4.03
CA CYS A 341 -17.41 -31.34 -3.53
C CYS A 341 -16.66 -32.67 -3.66
N PRO A 342 -16.46 -33.45 -2.57
CA PRO A 342 -15.72 -34.71 -2.61
C PRO A 342 -16.31 -35.76 -3.56
N LYS A 343 -17.64 -35.81 -3.71
CA LYS A 343 -18.29 -36.71 -4.67
C LYS A 343 -17.98 -36.33 -6.12
N CYS A 344 -18.07 -35.05 -6.46
CA CYS A 344 -17.75 -34.55 -7.79
C CYS A 344 -16.27 -34.70 -8.11
N PHE A 345 -15.39 -34.42 -7.14
CA PHE A 345 -13.95 -34.63 -7.27
C PHE A 345 -13.62 -36.11 -7.54
N ARG A 346 -14.22 -37.04 -6.78
CA ARG A 346 -14.03 -38.48 -6.99
C ARG A 346 -14.51 -38.94 -8.36
N SER A 347 -15.67 -38.46 -8.81
CA SER A 347 -16.20 -38.78 -10.14
C SER A 347 -15.31 -38.26 -11.27
N ALA A 348 -14.80 -37.03 -11.15
CA ALA A 348 -13.88 -36.47 -12.12
C ALA A 348 -12.55 -37.25 -12.15
N SER A 349 -12.00 -37.59 -10.99
CA SER A 349 -10.78 -38.40 -10.86
C SER A 349 -10.93 -39.79 -11.50
N LYS A 350 -12.05 -40.49 -11.28
CA LYS A 350 -12.33 -41.78 -11.94
C LYS A 350 -12.37 -41.66 -13.46
N SER A 351 -12.96 -40.58 -13.98
CA SER A 351 -13.08 -40.34 -15.42
C SER A 351 -11.69 -40.15 -16.06
N LEU A 352 -10.81 -39.38 -15.41
CA LEU A 352 -9.41 -39.19 -15.84
C LEU A 352 -8.60 -40.48 -15.89
N THR A 353 -8.77 -41.35 -14.90
CA THR A 353 -8.07 -42.66 -14.88
C THR A 353 -8.53 -43.60 -15.99
N GLN A 354 -9.73 -43.39 -16.55
CA GLN A 354 -10.28 -44.22 -17.62
C GLN A 354 -9.92 -43.72 -19.03
N THR A 355 -9.58 -42.43 -19.20
CA THR A 355 -9.36 -41.82 -20.53
C THR A 355 -7.92 -41.76 -21.01
N GLY A 356 -6.94 -42.26 -20.24
CA GLY A 356 -5.53 -42.12 -20.62
C GLY A 356 -5.02 -40.68 -20.48
N SER A 357 -3.70 -40.55 -20.34
CA SER A 357 -2.94 -39.50 -19.65
C SER A 357 -2.85 -38.09 -20.26
N ASP A 358 -3.81 -37.61 -21.05
CA ASP A 358 -3.67 -36.30 -21.74
C ASP A 358 -4.54 -35.16 -21.22
N ALA A 359 -5.37 -35.37 -20.20
CA ALA A 359 -6.18 -34.30 -19.62
C ALA A 359 -5.49 -33.64 -18.42
N LYS A 360 -4.71 -32.58 -18.68
CA LYS A 360 -4.06 -31.74 -17.64
C LYS A 360 -5.03 -30.95 -16.74
N ASN A 361 -6.35 -31.05 -16.96
CA ASN A 361 -7.35 -30.34 -16.17
C ASN A 361 -8.48 -31.29 -15.74
N ILE A 362 -8.72 -31.35 -14.41
CA ILE A 362 -9.90 -31.98 -13.82
C ILE A 362 -11.11 -31.10 -14.12
N THR A 363 -11.68 -31.21 -15.32
CA THR A 363 -12.91 -30.50 -15.68
C THR A 363 -14.14 -31.15 -15.05
N LYS A 364 -15.10 -30.31 -14.64
CA LYS A 364 -16.38 -30.73 -14.06
C LYS A 364 -17.07 -31.77 -14.96
N PRO A 365 -17.51 -32.93 -14.43
CA PRO A 365 -18.25 -33.90 -15.21
C PRO A 365 -19.60 -33.32 -15.66
N ARG A 366 -19.94 -33.53 -16.95
CA ARG A 366 -21.19 -33.10 -17.59
C ARG A 366 -22.39 -33.88 -17.02
N SER A 367 -23.20 -33.20 -16.22
CA SER A 367 -24.65 -33.03 -16.36
C SER A 367 -25.20 -32.60 -14.98
N PRO A 368 -25.87 -31.44 -14.86
CA PRO A 368 -26.62 -31.14 -13.66
C PRO A 368 -27.65 -32.26 -13.50
N LYS A 369 -27.65 -32.97 -12.37
CA LYS A 369 -28.84 -33.75 -12.02
C LYS A 369 -29.97 -32.73 -11.97
N GLY A 370 -30.97 -32.88 -12.85
CA GLY A 370 -32.13 -32.00 -12.85
C GLY A 370 -32.63 -31.87 -11.41
N THR A 371 -32.90 -30.64 -10.98
CA THR A 371 -33.46 -30.33 -9.66
C THR A 371 -34.88 -30.89 -9.57
N SER A 372 -34.99 -32.22 -9.46
CA SER A 372 -36.24 -32.86 -9.06
C SER A 372 -36.57 -32.40 -7.64
N SER A 373 -37.83 -32.10 -7.40
CA SER A 373 -38.35 -31.73 -6.07
C SER A 373 -37.90 -32.73 -5.00
N ASP A 374 -37.86 -34.01 -5.34
CA ASP A 374 -37.53 -35.12 -4.45
C ASP A 374 -36.08 -35.05 -3.95
N LEU A 375 -35.12 -34.71 -4.84
CA LEU A 375 -33.71 -34.59 -4.45
C LEU A 375 -33.49 -33.41 -3.51
N LEU A 376 -34.21 -32.30 -3.71
CA LEU A 376 -34.15 -31.15 -2.80
C LEU A 376 -34.74 -31.50 -1.42
N GLU A 377 -35.83 -32.27 -1.39
CA GLU A 377 -36.44 -32.73 -0.15
C GLU A 377 -35.54 -33.70 0.63
N ILE A 378 -34.91 -34.66 -0.06
CA ILE A 378 -33.89 -35.55 0.52
C ILE A 378 -32.76 -34.72 1.16
N THR A 379 -32.19 -33.76 0.41
CA THR A 379 -31.12 -32.90 0.92
C THR A 379 -31.56 -32.06 2.13
N ARG A 380 -32.77 -31.50 2.11
CA ARG A 380 -33.32 -30.77 3.28
C ARG A 380 -33.45 -31.68 4.50
N ASN A 381 -33.89 -32.92 4.32
CA ASN A 381 -34.02 -33.89 5.40
C ASN A 381 -32.66 -34.24 6.03
N TYR A 382 -31.63 -34.45 5.22
CA TYR A 382 -30.26 -34.64 5.74
C TYR A 382 -29.75 -33.42 6.53
N LEU A 383 -29.99 -32.19 6.04
CA LEU A 383 -29.61 -30.98 6.77
C LEU A 383 -30.33 -30.84 8.13
N ARG A 384 -31.60 -31.26 8.20
CA ARG A 384 -32.39 -31.26 9.45
C ARG A 384 -31.83 -32.23 10.49
N ARG A 385 -31.27 -33.37 10.07
CA ARG A 385 -30.66 -34.35 10.98
C ARG A 385 -29.42 -33.83 11.71
N ARG A 386 -28.75 -32.80 11.16
CA ARG A 386 -27.55 -32.17 11.75
C ARG A 386 -26.46 -33.17 12.15
N ASP A 387 -26.28 -34.24 11.38
CA ASP A 387 -25.17 -35.16 11.60
C ASP A 387 -23.86 -34.45 11.24
N ARG A 388 -23.13 -34.02 12.27
CA ARG A 388 -21.84 -33.32 12.14
C ARG A 388 -20.65 -34.25 12.32
N SER A 389 -20.91 -35.52 12.63
CA SER A 389 -19.86 -36.52 12.81
C SER A 389 -19.34 -37.05 11.47
N LEU A 390 -20.25 -37.14 10.48
CA LEU A 390 -19.94 -37.53 9.11
C LEU A 390 -19.76 -36.29 8.23
N ARG A 391 -18.64 -36.23 7.49
CA ARG A 391 -18.29 -35.07 6.65
C ARG A 391 -18.87 -35.09 5.23
N ASN A 392 -19.34 -36.25 4.74
CA ASN A 392 -19.71 -36.50 3.33
C ASN A 392 -20.98 -37.32 3.15
#